data_AF-A0A363MUF9-F1
#
_entry.id   AF-A0A363MUF9-F1
#
_cell.length_a   1.000
_cell.length_b   1.000
_cell.length_c   1.000
_cell.angle_alpha   90.00
_cell.angle_beta   90.00
_cell.angle_gamma   90.00
#
_symmetry.space_group_name_H-M   'P 1'
#
loop_
_entity.id
_entity.type
_entity.pdbx_description
1 polymer ?
#
loop_
_entity_poly.entity_id
_entity_poly.type
_entity_poly.pdbx_seq_one_letter_code
_entity_poly.pdbx_strand_id
1 'polypeptide(L)'
;MKKIVLFVFISSLFLGCSNKIENVEKSFYYWKSNSWQLSDNEKARMHDLQVNKLYVKLFEVDHDANYGDFHISKKYLSYYGEHILTIIT
;
A
#
# COMPACT_ATOMS: atom_id res chain seq x y z
N MET A 1 29.49 -37.24 -23.93
CA MET A 1 28.15 -36.64 -24.13
C MET A 1 27.44 -36.32 -22.81
N LYS A 2 27.29 -37.26 -21.84
CA LYS A 2 26.62 -36.97 -20.54
C LYS A 2 27.17 -35.77 -19.75
N LYS A 3 28.50 -35.56 -19.76
CA LYS A 3 29.14 -34.42 -19.06
C LYS A 3 28.77 -33.05 -19.64
N ILE A 4 28.54 -32.99 -20.95
CA ILE A 4 28.15 -31.77 -21.66
C ILE A 4 26.71 -31.40 -21.31
N VAL A 5 25.80 -32.39 -21.28
CA VAL A 5 24.41 -32.20 -20.88
C VAL A 5 24.30 -31.66 -19.45
N LEU A 6 25.10 -32.23 -18.52
CA LEU A 6 25.13 -31.76 -17.13
C LEU A 6 25.65 -30.32 -17.03
N PHE A 7 26.68 -29.98 -17.80
CA PHE A 7 27.25 -28.63 -17.82
C PHE A 7 26.25 -27.59 -18.34
N VAL A 8 25.52 -27.91 -19.41
CA VAL A 8 24.46 -27.04 -19.97
C VAL A 8 23.33 -26.85 -18.95
N PHE A 9 22.91 -27.92 -18.26
CA PHE A 9 21.87 -27.84 -17.24
C PHE A 9 22.29 -26.92 -16.07
N ILE A 10 23.52 -27.08 -15.56
CA ILE A 10 24.06 -26.23 -14.49
C ILE A 10 24.19 -24.77 -14.95
N SER A 11 24.63 -24.54 -16.19
CA SER A 11 24.75 -23.18 -16.73
C SER A 11 23.39 -22.47 -16.86
N SER A 12 22.31 -23.21 -17.11
CA SER A 12 20.96 -22.62 -17.23
C SER A 12 20.42 -22.03 -15.92
N LEU A 13 20.89 -22.53 -14.77
CA LEU A 13 20.49 -22.02 -13.46
C LEU A 13 21.00 -20.59 -13.22
N PHE A 14 22.07 -20.17 -13.90
CA PHE A 14 22.62 -18.82 -13.78
C PHE A 14 21.87 -17.77 -14.62
N LEU A 15 20.93 -18.17 -15.48
CA LEU A 15 20.14 -17.26 -16.32
C LEU A 15 18.83 -16.80 -15.66
N GLY A 16 18.49 -17.28 -14.46
CA GLY A 16 17.20 -17.00 -13.80
C GLY A 16 17.08 -15.64 -13.12
N CYS A 17 18.17 -14.90 -12.90
CA CYS A 17 18.13 -13.65 -12.15
C CYS A 17 17.79 -12.46 -13.07
N SER A 18 16.51 -12.09 -13.10
CA SER A 18 16.03 -10.87 -13.77
C SER A 18 15.86 -9.75 -12.73
N ASN A 19 16.82 -8.82 -12.67
CA ASN A 19 16.66 -7.55 -11.96
C ASN A 19 15.73 -6.63 -12.76
N LYS A 20 14.43 -6.93 -12.75
CA LYS A 20 13.43 -6.00 -13.25
C LYS A 20 13.41 -4.80 -12.30
N ILE A 21 13.84 -3.64 -12.79
CA ILE A 21 13.64 -2.38 -12.08
C ILE A 21 12.15 -2.12 -12.14
N GLU A 22 11.41 -2.43 -11.07
CA GLU A 22 10.01 -2.06 -10.97
C GLU A 22 9.94 -0.54 -10.88
N ASN A 23 9.23 0.07 -11.83
CA ASN A 23 8.95 1.49 -11.80
C ASN A 23 7.95 1.71 -10.66
N VAL A 24 8.46 2.10 -9.49
CA VAL A 24 7.61 2.46 -8.35
C VAL A 24 7.05 3.84 -8.65
N GLU A 25 5.78 3.86 -9.06
CA GLU A 25 5.05 5.09 -9.30
C GLU A 25 5.00 5.94 -8.03
N LYS A 26 5.16 7.27 -8.17
CA LYS A 26 5.24 8.18 -7.03
C LYS A 26 3.95 8.11 -6.22
N SER A 27 4.03 7.60 -5.01
CA SER A 27 2.95 7.67 -4.04
C SER A 27 2.83 9.10 -3.48
N PHE A 28 1.60 9.54 -3.23
CA PHE A 28 1.31 10.80 -2.56
C PHE A 28 0.71 10.55 -1.18
N TYR A 29 1.11 11.37 -0.22
CA TYR A 29 0.49 11.38 1.11
C TYR A 29 -0.72 12.30 1.09
N TYR A 30 -1.84 11.80 1.58
CA TYR A 30 -3.07 12.56 1.71
C TYR A 30 -3.59 12.45 3.14
N TRP A 31 -3.79 13.60 3.78
CA TRP A 31 -4.29 13.71 5.14
C TRP A 31 -5.70 14.26 5.09
N LYS A 32 -6.63 13.55 5.75
CA LYS A 32 -8.04 13.93 5.83
C LYS A 32 -8.50 13.78 7.27
N SER A 33 -9.01 14.87 7.83
CA SER A 33 -9.56 14.91 9.20
C SER A 33 -11.08 15.11 9.23
N ASN A 34 -11.70 15.33 8.07
CA ASN A 34 -13.15 15.50 7.92
C ASN A 34 -13.80 14.17 7.50
N SER A 35 -15.04 14.24 6.98
CA SER A 35 -15.90 13.11 6.60
C SER A 35 -15.15 11.83 6.23
N TRP A 36 -15.49 10.73 6.91
CA TRP A 36 -14.84 9.41 6.83
C TRP A 36 -15.04 8.66 5.50
N GLN A 37 -15.35 9.38 4.43
CA GLN A 37 -15.63 8.86 3.09
C GLN A 37 -14.81 9.63 2.05
N LEU A 38 -14.47 8.98 0.94
CA LEU A 38 -13.89 9.69 -0.19
C LEU A 38 -14.94 10.61 -0.82
N SER A 39 -14.57 11.87 -1.09
CA SER A 39 -15.42 12.76 -1.88
C SER A 39 -15.50 12.28 -3.33
N ASP A 40 -16.52 12.71 -4.07
CA ASP A 40 -16.66 12.28 -5.48
C ASP A 40 -15.48 12.76 -6.34
N ASN A 41 -14.90 13.92 -6.02
CA ASN A 41 -13.68 14.42 -6.66
C ASN A 41 -12.46 13.53 -6.34
N GLU A 42 -12.34 13.05 -5.09
CA GLU A 42 -11.26 12.12 -4.71
C GLU A 42 -11.41 10.78 -5.45
N LYS A 43 -12.63 10.24 -5.53
CA LYS A 43 -12.92 9.01 -6.28
C LYS A 43 -12.61 9.17 -7.77
N ALA A 44 -13.04 10.27 -8.38
CA ALA A 44 -12.77 10.56 -9.78
C ALA A 44 -11.26 10.65 -10.05
N ARG A 45 -10.51 11.34 -9.19
CA ARG A 45 -9.06 11.45 -9.32
C ARG A 45 -8.35 10.11 -9.15
N MET A 46 -8.78 9.28 -8.19
CA MET A 46 -8.23 7.94 -8.01
C MET A 46 -8.48 7.06 -9.24
N HIS A 47 -9.66 7.18 -9.86
CA HIS A 47 -9.99 6.49 -11.09
C HIS A 47 -9.09 6.95 -12.26
N ASP A 48 -8.92 8.26 -12.46
CA ASP A 48 -8.09 8.82 -13.53
C ASP A 48 -6.61 8.42 -13.39
N LEU A 49 -6.12 8.33 -12.15
CA LEU A 49 -4.78 7.88 -11.81
C LEU A 49 -4.62 6.35 -11.78
N GLN A 50 -5.66 5.60 -12.12
CA GLN A 50 -5.66 4.13 -12.11
C GLN A 50 -5.16 3.54 -10.77
N VAL A 51 -5.52 4.17 -9.66
CA VAL A 51 -5.09 3.74 -8.32
C VAL A 51 -5.75 2.40 -7.98
N ASN A 52 -4.96 1.33 -8.03
CA ASN A 52 -5.45 -0.03 -7.80
C ASN A 52 -5.36 -0.47 -6.33
N LYS A 53 -4.54 0.20 -5.51
CA LYS A 53 -4.33 -0.11 -4.09
C LYS A 53 -4.22 1.16 -3.28
N LEU A 54 -4.95 1.23 -2.17
CA LEU A 54 -4.86 2.31 -1.20
C LEU A 54 -4.34 1.76 0.13
N TYR A 55 -3.23 2.32 0.62
CA TYR A 55 -2.70 2.04 1.94
C TYR A 55 -3.19 3.12 2.90
N VAL A 56 -3.95 2.73 3.92
CA VAL A 56 -4.54 3.66 4.89
C VAL A 56 -3.96 3.39 6.27
N LYS A 57 -3.44 4.43 6.92
CA LYS A 57 -3.06 4.39 8.33
C LYS A 57 -4.00 5.29 9.13
N LEU A 58 -4.67 4.70 10.10
CA LEU A 58 -5.60 5.40 10.98
C LEU A 58 -4.91 5.76 12.28
N PHE A 59 -5.10 7.00 12.72
CA PHE A 59 -4.64 7.48 14.00
C PHE A 59 -5.70 8.40 14.60
N GLU A 60 -5.82 8.35 15.92
CA GLU A 60 -6.48 9.39 16.69
C GLU A 60 -5.42 10.37 17.19
N VAL A 61 -5.81 11.63 17.36
CA VAL A 61 -4.99 12.63 18.04
C VAL A 61 -5.47 12.66 19.48
N ASP A 62 -4.58 12.35 20.41
CA ASP A 62 -4.82 12.50 21.85
C ASP A 62 -3.95 13.61 22.40
N HIS A 63 -4.38 14.22 23.51
CA HIS A 63 -3.72 15.36 24.13
C HIS A 63 -3.27 15.03 25.55
N ASP A 64 -1.98 15.18 25.81
CA ASP A 64 -1.43 15.12 27.17
C ASP A 64 -0.87 16.49 27.57
N ALA A 65 -1.13 16.90 28.81
CA ALA A 65 -0.72 18.22 29.30
C ALA A 65 0.80 18.43 29.32
N ASN A 66 1.59 17.37 29.39
CA ASN A 66 3.06 17.40 29.42
C ASN A 66 3.69 17.14 28.05
N TYR A 67 3.02 16.34 27.19
CA TYR A 67 3.57 15.92 25.89
C TYR A 67 2.91 16.61 24.68
N GLY A 68 1.82 17.35 24.88
CA GLY A 68 1.04 17.97 23.81
C GLY A 68 0.23 16.94 23.02
N ASP A 69 -0.05 17.26 21.75
CA ASP A 69 -0.82 16.39 20.86
C ASP A 69 0.05 15.26 20.29
N PHE A 70 -0.43 14.02 20.38
CA PHE A 70 0.28 12.85 19.84
C PHE A 70 -0.66 11.88 19.12
N HIS A 71 -0.09 11.18 18.12
CA HIS A 71 -0.82 10.25 17.28
C HIS A 71 -0.86 8.84 17.88
N ILE A 72 -2.06 8.31 18.10
CA ILE A 72 -2.29 6.93 18.55
C ILE A 72 -2.79 6.09 17.37
N SER A 73 -2.00 5.09 16.96
CA SER A 73 -2.39 4.18 15.87
C SER A 73 -3.59 3.32 16.24
N LYS A 74 -4.59 3.23 15.35
CA LYS A 74 -5.72 2.31 15.49
C LYS A 74 -5.58 1.13 14.53
N LYS A 75 -6.06 -0.03 14.97
CA LYS A 75 -6.04 -1.28 14.19
C LYS A 75 -7.31 -1.51 13.37
N TYR A 76 -8.42 -0.89 13.75
CA TYR A 76 -9.71 -1.07 13.10
C TYR A 76 -10.39 0.27 12.90
N LEU A 77 -11.08 0.37 11.78
CA LEU A 77 -12.00 1.45 11.48
C LEU A 77 -13.40 1.00 11.89
N SER A 78 -13.99 1.65 12.89
CA SER A 78 -15.40 1.40 13.22
C SER A 78 -16.27 2.24 12.29
N TYR A 79 -16.86 1.61 11.27
CA TYR A 79 -17.83 2.24 10.37
C TYR A 79 -19.24 2.16 10.96
N TYR A 80 -19.93 3.30 11.10
CA TYR A 80 -21.39 3.33 11.24
C TYR A 80 -21.99 3.51 9.84
N GLY A 81 -22.38 2.41 9.20
CA GLY A 81 -23.11 2.43 7.92
C GLY A 81 -22.38 1.75 6.76
N GLU A 82 -22.99 0.65 6.33
CA GLU A 82 -22.82 -0.17 5.11
C GLU A 82 -21.45 -0.75 4.74
N HIS A 83 -21.53 -2.06 4.44
CA HIS A 83 -20.47 -2.90 3.93
C HIS A 83 -20.04 -2.45 2.53
N ILE A 84 -18.73 -2.36 2.32
CA ILE A 84 -17.92 -3.03 1.28
C ILE A 84 -16.66 -2.17 1.09
N LEU A 85 -15.56 -2.58 1.74
CA LEU A 85 -14.17 -2.43 1.28
C LEU A 85 -13.28 -3.18 2.28
N THR A 86 -12.64 -4.26 1.84
CA THR A 86 -11.65 -4.96 2.64
C THR A 86 -10.40 -4.08 2.76
N ILE A 87 -10.27 -3.37 3.89
CA ILE A 87 -9.04 -2.68 4.25
C ILE A 87 -8.04 -3.75 4.70
N ILE A 88 -6.96 -3.94 3.95
CA ILE A 88 -5.83 -4.77 4.40
C ILE A 88 -4.96 -3.89 5.28
N THR A 89 -5.08 -4.06 6.60
CA THR A 89 -4.13 -3.54 7.61
C THR A 89 -2.90 -4.41 7.74
#